data_AF-A0AAJ1X835-F1
#
_entry.id   AF-A0AAJ1X835-F1
#
_cell.length_a   1.000
_cell.length_b   1.000
_cell.length_c   1.000
_cell.angle_alpha   90.00
_cell.angle_beta   90.00
_cell.angle_gamma   90.00
#
_symmetry.space_group_name_H-M   'P 1'
#
loop_
_entity.id
_entity.type
_entity.pdbx_description
1 polymer ?
#
loop_
_entity_poly.entity_id
_entity_poly.type
_entity_poly.pdbx_seq_one_letter_code
_entity_poly.pdbx_strand_id
1 'polypeptide(L)'
;DSSAAKPSEEIVGTMVKARFDESHFSQWRVWSGEADSGTAMFVSDINYDLRAQLPSIAPDGSTKSIRENFFATLSAFTDPFVSAAANETNAFDPQFDYEVVTWTDGVPNPIIGRDLDRLTRNITDDMEHVISGNIDADGVFRGQIKAFGEWRETGADYVIRPPADYAPPRGTKTFVGPFSIHISTYERTRENSTHTDDRHARLNALAERYSGFLIYRNGLRILPYGRVDSDFFEIEQRRSVGLGREFWNARRMFGRVALSREQNPNLRDKAGREGFIDNRAAKALRTIVVNILRTSARDYFGSESETRKTELPDIRERNQKA
;
A
#
# COMPACT_ATOMS: atom_id res chain seq x y z
N ASP A 1 -30.87 28.53 -6.98
CA ASP A 1 -30.59 29.32 -5.77
C ASP A 1 -30.10 30.70 -6.11
N SER A 2 -30.90 31.72 -5.81
CA SER A 2 -30.55 33.15 -5.96
C SER A 2 -29.98 33.76 -4.68
N SER A 3 -29.58 32.92 -3.71
CA SER A 3 -29.04 33.30 -2.39
C SER A 3 -27.54 33.01 -2.23
N ALA A 4 -26.88 32.42 -3.24
CA ALA A 4 -25.45 32.21 -3.20
C ALA A 4 -24.74 33.57 -3.36
N ALA A 5 -23.84 33.89 -2.43
CA ALA A 5 -22.98 35.07 -2.52
C ALA A 5 -22.20 35.02 -3.84
N LYS A 6 -21.89 36.18 -4.43
CA LYS A 6 -21.09 36.17 -5.66
C LYS A 6 -19.71 35.60 -5.32
N PRO A 7 -19.09 34.79 -6.21
CA PRO A 7 -17.75 34.24 -5.97
C PRO A 7 -16.71 35.32 -5.61
N SER A 8 -16.85 36.52 -6.17
CA SER A 8 -16.01 37.67 -5.83
C SER A 8 -16.16 38.16 -4.39
N GLU A 9 -17.39 38.11 -3.85
CA GLU A 9 -17.68 38.50 -2.46
C GLU A 9 -17.16 37.42 -1.48
N GLU A 10 -17.24 36.14 -1.87
CA GLU A 10 -16.66 35.04 -1.11
C GLU A 10 -15.12 35.13 -1.06
N ILE A 11 -14.46 35.41 -2.18
CA ILE A 11 -12.99 35.59 -2.23
C ILE A 11 -12.56 36.74 -1.32
N VAL A 12 -13.21 37.91 -1.42
CA VAL A 12 -12.91 39.06 -0.56
C VAL A 12 -13.17 38.71 0.91
N GLY A 13 -14.29 38.04 1.20
CA GLY A 13 -14.61 37.56 2.53
C GLY A 13 -13.54 36.62 3.11
N THR A 14 -13.05 35.68 2.30
CA THR A 14 -11.96 34.77 2.67
C THR A 14 -10.66 35.51 2.88
N MET A 15 -10.29 36.47 2.03
CA MET A 15 -9.08 37.29 2.25
C MET A 15 -9.14 38.11 3.55
N VAL A 16 -10.31 38.66 3.88
CA VAL A 16 -10.51 39.44 5.12
C VAL A 16 -10.53 38.53 6.36
N LYS A 17 -11.02 37.29 6.23
CA LYS A 17 -11.10 36.32 7.33
C LYS A 17 -9.85 35.45 7.48
N ALA A 18 -9.05 35.30 6.43
CA ALA A 18 -7.81 34.53 6.44
C ALA A 18 -6.79 35.23 7.33
N ARG A 19 -6.77 34.83 8.61
CA ARG A 19 -5.79 35.29 9.58
C ARG A 19 -4.74 34.22 9.74
N PHE A 20 -3.69 34.31 8.92
CA PHE A 20 -2.42 33.71 9.29
C PHE A 20 -1.74 34.64 10.30
N ASP A 21 -1.16 34.04 11.33
CA ASP A 21 -0.34 34.74 12.31
C ASP A 21 1.06 34.11 12.37
N GLU A 22 1.95 34.70 13.15
CA GLU A 22 3.34 34.25 13.29
C GLU A 22 3.47 32.77 13.68
N SER A 23 2.52 32.23 14.44
CA SER A 23 2.54 30.82 14.86
C SER A 23 2.33 29.85 13.69
N HIS A 24 1.63 30.28 12.63
CA HIS A 24 1.47 29.48 11.42
C HIS A 24 2.76 29.43 10.60
N PHE A 25 3.54 30.51 10.61
CA PHE A 25 4.80 30.60 9.88
C PHE A 25 5.94 29.90 10.63
N SER A 26 5.90 29.85 11.96
CA SER A 26 6.95 29.24 12.79
C SER A 26 7.24 27.77 12.48
N GLN A 27 6.29 27.05 11.88
CA GLN A 27 6.46 25.66 11.44
C GLN A 27 7.29 25.54 10.15
N TRP A 28 7.42 26.61 9.38
CA TRP A 28 8.25 26.61 8.18
C TRP A 28 9.71 26.86 8.56
N ARG A 29 10.56 25.86 8.34
CA ARG A 29 11.98 25.88 8.72
C ARG A 29 12.78 27.08 8.21
N VAL A 30 12.37 27.67 7.08
CA VAL A 30 13.01 28.91 6.58
C VAL A 30 12.64 30.11 7.43
N TRP A 31 11.38 30.20 7.87
CA TRP A 31 10.91 31.25 8.78
C TRP A 31 11.58 31.14 10.15
N SER A 32 11.77 29.92 10.67
CA SER A 32 12.48 29.70 11.94
C SER A 32 14.00 29.81 11.85
N GLY A 33 14.58 29.97 10.66
CA GLY A 33 16.02 30.04 10.43
C GLY A 33 16.75 28.69 10.50
N GLU A 34 16.03 27.57 10.52
CA GLU A 34 16.58 26.21 10.51
C GLU A 34 16.98 25.71 9.11
N ALA A 35 16.62 26.44 8.05
CA ALA A 35 16.97 26.13 6.67
C ALA A 35 17.14 27.43 5.86
N ASP A 36 18.17 27.46 5.01
CA ASP A 36 18.47 28.64 4.18
C ASP A 36 17.48 28.83 3.01
N SER A 37 16.77 27.76 2.62
CA SER A 37 15.82 27.79 1.50
C SER A 37 14.70 26.76 1.64
N GLY A 38 13.60 27.01 0.93
CA GLY A 38 12.41 26.17 0.93
C GLY A 38 11.22 26.86 0.27
N THR A 39 10.12 26.15 0.10
CA THR A 39 8.87 26.71 -0.42
C THR A 39 7.75 26.38 0.55
N ALA A 40 6.93 27.37 0.88
CA ALA A 40 5.72 27.20 1.67
C ALA A 40 4.51 27.65 0.86
N MET A 41 3.39 26.95 1.04
CA MET A 41 2.10 27.31 0.47
C MET A 41 1.09 27.39 1.61
N PHE A 42 0.49 28.57 1.78
CA PHE A 42 -0.52 28.83 2.79
C PHE A 42 -1.89 28.89 2.10
N VAL A 43 -2.83 28.09 2.57
CA VAL A 43 -4.17 27.99 1.99
C VAL A 43 -5.19 28.24 3.08
N SER A 44 -6.04 29.25 2.87
CA SER A 44 -7.20 29.52 3.72
C SER A 44 -8.46 28.92 3.10
N ASP A 45 -9.49 28.73 3.92
CA ASP A 45 -10.78 28.17 3.49
C ASP A 45 -10.68 26.78 2.84
N ILE A 46 -9.86 25.91 3.44
CA ILE A 46 -9.69 24.50 3.04
C ILE A 46 -11.05 23.78 2.94
N ASN A 47 -11.16 22.78 2.08
CA ASN A 47 -12.42 22.04 1.90
C ASN A 47 -12.85 21.28 3.18
N TYR A 48 -14.10 20.80 3.18
CA TYR A 48 -14.66 20.07 4.32
C TYR A 48 -13.83 18.84 4.71
N ASP A 49 -13.32 18.09 3.74
CA ASP A 49 -12.55 16.86 3.99
C ASP A 49 -11.26 17.11 4.78
N LEU A 50 -10.58 18.22 4.50
CA LEU A 50 -9.41 18.67 5.25
C LEU A 50 -9.82 19.22 6.63
N ARG A 51 -10.93 19.98 6.73
CA ARG A 51 -11.44 20.45 8.03
C ARG A 51 -11.85 19.28 8.94
N ALA A 52 -12.39 18.21 8.38
CA ALA A 52 -12.80 17.02 9.12
C ALA A 52 -11.63 16.35 9.84
N GLN A 53 -10.38 16.61 9.44
CA GLN A 53 -9.19 16.14 10.13
C GLN A 53 -8.94 16.85 11.47
N LEU A 54 -9.51 18.05 11.66
CA LEU A 54 -9.31 18.83 12.89
C LEU A 54 -9.98 18.15 14.09
N PRO A 55 -9.32 18.11 15.27
CA PRO A 55 -9.89 17.54 16.49
C PRO A 55 -11.19 18.21 16.95
N SER A 56 -11.40 19.48 16.60
CA SER A 56 -12.61 20.25 16.92
C SER A 56 -13.86 19.75 16.19
N ILE A 57 -13.71 18.99 15.10
CA ILE A 57 -14.83 18.38 14.39
C ILE A 57 -15.17 17.04 15.04
N ALA A 58 -16.37 16.93 15.59
CA ALA A 58 -16.85 15.70 16.22
C ALA A 58 -16.98 14.56 15.19
N PRO A 59 -16.56 13.33 15.54
CA PRO A 59 -16.71 12.19 14.64
C PRO A 59 -18.17 11.75 14.54
N ASP A 60 -18.65 11.67 13.31
CA ASP A 60 -19.86 11.00 12.85
C ASP A 60 -19.49 9.96 11.78
N GLY A 61 -20.47 9.27 11.21
CA GLY A 61 -20.21 8.25 10.19
C GLY A 61 -19.48 8.79 8.94
N SER A 62 -19.77 10.02 8.53
CA SER A 62 -19.18 10.67 7.36
C SER A 62 -17.72 11.04 7.62
N THR A 63 -17.48 11.81 8.68
CA THR A 63 -16.15 12.28 9.10
C THR A 63 -15.21 11.14 9.46
N LYS A 64 -15.72 10.04 10.04
CA LYS A 64 -14.92 8.82 10.26
C LYS A 64 -14.38 8.26 8.95
N SER A 65 -15.25 8.08 7.94
CA SER A 65 -14.84 7.58 6.63
C SER A 65 -13.88 8.54 5.91
N ILE A 66 -14.09 9.86 6.05
CA ILE A 66 -13.19 10.88 5.51
C ILE A 66 -11.79 10.76 6.14
N ARG A 67 -11.70 10.66 7.47
CA ARG A 67 -10.42 10.47 8.20
C ARG A 67 -9.72 9.18 7.81
N GLU A 68 -10.46 8.07 7.72
CA GLU A 68 -9.92 6.77 7.28
C GLU A 68 -9.38 6.83 5.85
N ASN A 69 -10.12 7.44 4.92
CA ASN A 69 -9.69 7.60 3.54
C ASN A 69 -8.48 8.53 3.42
N PHE A 70 -8.45 9.62 4.17
CA PHE A 70 -7.33 10.55 4.22
C PHE A 70 -6.06 9.84 4.71
N PHE A 71 -6.15 9.13 5.83
CA PHE A 71 -5.05 8.32 6.36
C PHE A 71 -4.61 7.25 5.35
N ALA A 72 -5.55 6.45 4.81
CA ALA A 72 -5.23 5.39 3.85
C ALA A 72 -4.57 5.91 2.57
N THR A 73 -4.82 7.17 2.19
CA THR A 73 -4.16 7.81 1.05
C THR A 73 -2.72 8.13 1.34
N LEU A 74 -2.47 8.71 2.52
CA LEU A 74 -1.18 9.29 2.86
C LEU A 74 -0.28 8.35 3.64
N SER A 75 -0.77 7.33 4.34
CA SER A 75 0.05 6.48 5.22
C SER A 75 1.15 5.70 4.49
N ALA A 76 0.93 5.38 3.22
CA ALA A 76 1.82 4.63 2.35
C ALA A 76 2.11 5.40 1.05
N PHE A 77 2.36 6.71 1.15
CA PHE A 77 2.66 7.57 -0.01
C PHE A 77 4.02 7.22 -0.61
N THR A 78 5.01 6.97 0.24
CA THR A 78 6.30 6.37 -0.13
C THR A 78 6.30 4.88 0.15
N ASP A 79 7.13 4.14 -0.60
CA ASP A 79 7.24 2.69 -0.51
C ASP A 79 7.83 2.21 0.83
N PRO A 80 7.05 1.58 1.72
CA PRO A 80 7.54 1.12 3.02
C PRO A 80 8.29 -0.21 2.96
N PHE A 81 8.34 -0.84 1.78
CA PHE A 81 8.87 -2.21 1.59
C PHE A 81 10.31 -2.21 1.05
N VAL A 82 10.96 -1.06 0.96
CA VAL A 82 12.34 -0.92 0.49
C VAL A 82 13.30 -1.43 1.57
N SER A 83 14.28 -2.24 1.14
CA SER A 83 15.39 -2.69 1.98
C SER A 83 16.63 -2.89 1.12
N ALA A 84 17.80 -2.51 1.64
CA ALA A 84 19.08 -2.71 0.95
C ALA A 84 19.46 -4.19 0.79
N ALA A 85 18.91 -5.07 1.64
CA ALA A 85 19.13 -6.51 1.58
C ALA A 85 18.10 -7.25 0.71
N ALA A 86 17.14 -6.53 0.12
CA ALA A 86 16.05 -7.13 -0.63
C ALA A 86 16.51 -7.67 -1.99
N ASN A 87 15.85 -8.72 -2.49
CA ASN A 87 16.20 -9.34 -3.77
C ASN A 87 15.55 -8.62 -4.97
N GLU A 88 14.72 -7.60 -4.73
CA GLU A 88 14.03 -6.83 -5.76
C GLU A 88 14.90 -5.75 -6.42
N THR A 89 14.90 -5.74 -7.74
CA THR A 89 15.66 -4.78 -8.57
C THR A 89 14.96 -3.44 -8.78
N ASN A 90 13.64 -3.36 -8.56
CA ASN A 90 12.85 -2.12 -8.67
C ASN A 90 12.47 -1.54 -7.30
N ALA A 91 13.22 -1.88 -6.23
CA ALA A 91 13.11 -1.17 -4.96
C ALA A 91 13.76 0.22 -5.08
N PHE A 92 13.01 1.29 -4.78
CA PHE A 92 13.51 2.65 -4.88
C PHE A 92 13.12 3.40 -3.61
N ASP A 93 14.12 3.79 -2.83
CA ASP A 93 13.92 4.72 -1.72
C ASP A 93 13.87 6.14 -2.30
N PRO A 94 12.72 6.84 -2.23
CA PRO A 94 12.63 8.20 -2.74
C PRO A 94 13.45 9.22 -1.92
N GLN A 95 14.06 8.80 -0.79
CA GLN A 95 14.79 9.67 0.15
C GLN A 95 13.94 10.90 0.54
N PHE A 96 12.66 10.64 0.79
CA PHE A 96 11.64 11.66 1.01
C PHE A 96 10.79 11.29 2.21
N ASP A 97 10.79 12.19 3.20
CA ASP A 97 9.93 12.12 4.37
C ASP A 97 8.78 13.11 4.27
N TYR A 98 7.66 12.75 4.88
CA TYR A 98 6.49 13.61 4.97
C TYR A 98 5.73 13.32 6.25
N GLU A 99 4.99 14.33 6.70
CA GLU A 99 4.14 14.25 7.87
C GLU A 99 2.88 15.07 7.64
N VAL A 100 1.84 14.76 8.40
CA VAL A 100 0.62 15.56 8.47
C VAL A 100 0.28 15.75 9.91
N VAL A 101 0.25 17.01 10.34
CA VAL A 101 0.01 17.40 11.73
C VAL A 101 -1.14 18.38 11.79
N THR A 102 -2.08 18.14 12.70
CA THR A 102 -3.11 19.11 13.08
C THR A 102 -2.72 19.77 14.39
N TRP A 103 -3.16 21.01 14.59
CA TRP A 103 -2.85 21.77 15.79
C TRP A 103 -4.13 22.23 16.46
N THR A 104 -4.20 22.07 17.78
CA THR A 104 -5.28 22.59 18.63
C THR A 104 -4.64 23.32 19.79
N ASP A 105 -4.91 24.62 19.94
CA ASP A 105 -4.36 25.46 21.02
C ASP A 105 -2.84 25.33 21.20
N GLY A 106 -2.10 25.26 20.08
CA GLY A 106 -0.64 25.11 20.07
C GLY A 106 -0.12 23.70 20.38
N VAL A 107 -1.00 22.71 20.56
CA VAL A 107 -0.62 21.30 20.76
C VAL A 107 -0.66 20.55 19.43
N PRO A 108 0.45 19.91 19.00
CA PRO A 108 0.49 19.12 17.78
C PRO A 108 -0.21 17.77 17.96
N ASN A 109 -0.96 17.36 16.95
CA ASN A 109 -1.62 16.07 16.85
C ASN A 109 -1.29 15.45 15.47
N PRO A 110 -0.30 14.54 15.41
CA PRO A 110 0.12 13.91 14.15
C PRO A 110 -0.95 12.96 13.64
N ILE A 111 -1.37 13.16 12.39
CA ILE A 111 -2.22 12.23 11.63
C ILE A 111 -1.36 11.22 10.90
N ILE A 112 -0.30 11.73 10.24
CA ILE A 112 0.76 10.94 9.64
C ILE A 112 2.05 11.37 10.34
N GLY A 113 2.60 10.51 11.17
CA GLY A 113 3.83 10.77 11.93
C GLY A 113 5.08 10.23 11.24
N ARG A 114 6.24 10.67 11.74
CA ARG A 114 7.57 10.16 11.37
C ARG A 114 8.00 8.91 12.16
N ASP A 115 7.14 8.40 13.06
CA ASP A 115 7.49 7.44 14.10
C ASP A 115 7.40 5.94 13.71
N LEU A 116 7.88 5.09 14.63
CA LEU A 116 8.14 3.64 14.56
C LEU A 116 6.93 2.70 14.32
N ASP A 117 5.70 3.22 14.37
CA ASP A 117 4.46 2.42 14.19
C ASP A 117 3.99 2.33 12.72
N ARG A 118 4.84 2.76 11.79
CA ARG A 118 4.62 2.56 10.36
C ARG A 118 4.91 1.11 9.99
N LEU A 119 4.18 0.62 8.99
CA LEU A 119 4.56 -0.60 8.30
C LEU A 119 5.97 -0.41 7.74
N THR A 120 6.85 -1.37 7.98
CA THR A 120 8.22 -1.38 7.44
C THR A 120 8.52 -2.74 6.82
N ARG A 121 9.55 -2.78 5.97
CA ARG A 121 10.01 -4.02 5.34
C ARG A 121 10.31 -5.11 6.37
N ASN A 122 11.01 -4.80 7.46
CA ASN A 122 11.32 -5.77 8.52
C ASN A 122 10.07 -6.42 9.12
N ILE A 123 9.02 -5.64 9.39
CA ILE A 123 7.75 -6.19 9.92
C ILE A 123 7.15 -7.19 8.93
N THR A 124 7.18 -6.88 7.63
CA THR A 124 6.63 -7.77 6.59
C THR A 124 7.50 -9.00 6.32
N ASP A 125 8.82 -8.87 6.39
CA ASP A 125 9.75 -9.99 6.23
C ASP A 125 9.64 -10.99 7.38
N ASP A 126 9.21 -10.55 8.56
CA ASP A 126 8.96 -11.41 9.72
C ASP A 126 7.64 -12.19 9.62
N MET A 127 6.67 -11.78 8.80
CA MET A 127 5.35 -12.44 8.73
C MET A 127 5.47 -13.87 8.21
N GLU A 128 4.54 -14.76 8.57
CA GLU A 128 4.63 -16.18 8.24
C GLU A 128 4.78 -16.50 6.76
N HIS A 129 4.06 -15.78 5.92
CA HIS A 129 4.00 -16.03 4.49
C HIS A 129 4.53 -14.82 3.75
N VAL A 130 5.58 -15.02 2.94
CA VAL A 130 6.24 -13.94 2.19
C VAL A 130 6.55 -14.41 0.78
N ILE A 131 6.36 -13.55 -0.21
CA ILE A 131 6.82 -13.72 -1.59
C ILE A 131 7.55 -12.46 -1.98
N SER A 132 8.79 -12.60 -2.43
CA SER A 132 9.60 -11.46 -2.88
C SER A 132 10.42 -11.85 -4.09
N GLY A 133 10.39 -11.02 -5.14
CA GLY A 133 11.17 -11.31 -6.33
C GLY A 133 10.94 -10.37 -7.50
N ASN A 134 11.45 -10.79 -8.65
CA ASN A 134 11.47 -10.02 -9.89
C ASN A 134 10.70 -10.74 -10.98
N ILE A 135 10.06 -9.96 -11.83
CA ILE A 135 9.36 -10.40 -13.01
C ILE A 135 10.11 -9.84 -14.22
N ASP A 136 10.46 -10.69 -15.18
CA ASP A 136 11.09 -10.28 -16.42
C ASP A 136 10.09 -9.78 -17.48
N ALA A 137 10.60 -9.34 -18.63
CA ALA A 137 9.76 -8.81 -19.72
C ALA A 137 8.85 -9.85 -20.38
N ASP A 138 9.12 -11.15 -20.18
CA ASP A 138 8.26 -12.24 -20.64
C ASP A 138 7.21 -12.65 -19.60
N GLY A 139 7.22 -12.03 -18.42
CA GLY A 139 6.27 -12.27 -17.34
C GLY A 139 6.64 -13.44 -16.43
N VAL A 140 7.89 -13.92 -16.49
CA VAL A 140 8.36 -14.98 -15.59
C VAL A 140 8.79 -14.36 -14.26
N PHE A 141 8.18 -14.82 -13.17
CA PHE A 141 8.59 -14.46 -11.82
C PHE A 141 9.73 -15.37 -11.36
N ARG A 142 10.73 -14.77 -10.71
CA ARG A 142 11.83 -15.45 -10.01
C ARG A 142 12.06 -14.78 -8.67
N GLY A 143 12.07 -15.56 -7.61
CA GLY A 143 12.23 -15.02 -6.27
C GLY A 143 12.32 -16.08 -5.19
N GLN A 144 11.83 -15.70 -4.03
CA GLN A 144 11.82 -16.48 -2.81
C GLN A 144 10.42 -16.55 -2.23
N ILE A 145 10.15 -17.62 -1.50
CA ILE A 145 8.87 -17.85 -0.84
C ILE A 145 9.06 -18.40 0.56
N LYS A 146 8.41 -17.75 1.52
CA LYS A 146 8.33 -18.16 2.91
C LYS A 146 6.92 -18.67 3.18
N ALA A 147 6.80 -19.81 3.86
CA ALA A 147 5.52 -20.39 4.24
C ALA A 147 5.59 -20.88 5.69
N PHE A 148 4.64 -20.45 6.51
CA PHE A 148 4.54 -20.77 7.95
C PHE A 148 5.81 -20.42 8.73
N GLY A 149 6.44 -19.29 8.40
CA GLY A 149 7.63 -18.78 9.08
C GLY A 149 8.96 -19.34 8.54
N GLU A 150 8.92 -20.32 7.63
CA GLU A 150 10.12 -20.95 7.06
C GLU A 150 10.31 -20.62 5.57
N TRP A 151 11.52 -20.25 5.19
CA TRP A 151 11.89 -20.01 3.79
C TRP A 151 11.97 -21.35 3.06
N ARG A 152 11.07 -21.57 2.10
CA ARG A 152 10.99 -22.83 1.34
C ARG A 152 11.90 -22.80 0.11
N GLU A 153 11.98 -21.63 -0.52
CA GLU A 153 12.90 -21.34 -1.62
C GLU A 153 13.47 -19.94 -1.40
N THR A 154 14.73 -19.71 -1.77
CA THR A 154 15.42 -18.44 -1.51
C THR A 154 16.05 -17.87 -2.77
N GLY A 155 16.44 -16.59 -2.74
CA GLY A 155 17.09 -15.93 -3.87
C GLY A 155 16.17 -15.83 -5.09
N ALA A 156 16.41 -16.68 -6.10
CA ALA A 156 15.68 -16.72 -7.37
C ALA A 156 15.15 -18.13 -7.72
N ASP A 157 15.16 -19.05 -6.74
CA ASP A 157 14.88 -20.47 -6.94
C ASP A 157 13.38 -20.76 -7.11
N TYR A 158 12.51 -19.94 -6.52
CA TYR A 158 11.08 -20.03 -6.75
C TYR A 158 10.70 -19.36 -8.07
N VAL A 159 10.26 -20.16 -9.05
CA VAL A 159 9.95 -19.70 -10.41
C VAL A 159 8.48 -19.94 -10.74
N ILE A 160 7.77 -18.87 -11.11
CA ILE A 160 6.41 -18.95 -11.64
C ILE A 160 6.41 -18.46 -13.08
N ARG A 161 6.07 -19.35 -14.01
CA ARG A 161 5.87 -18.99 -15.42
C ARG A 161 4.51 -18.29 -15.59
N PRO A 162 4.36 -17.39 -16.58
CA PRO A 162 3.07 -16.79 -16.89
C PRO A 162 2.05 -17.87 -17.32
N PRO A 163 0.74 -17.54 -17.35
CA PRO A 163 -0.28 -18.46 -17.86
C PRO A 163 0.05 -19.01 -19.25
N ALA A 164 -0.37 -20.25 -19.55
CA ALA A 164 -0.05 -20.90 -20.82
C ALA A 164 -0.61 -20.15 -22.04
N ASP A 165 -1.72 -19.44 -21.88
CA ASP A 165 -2.39 -18.60 -22.87
C ASP A 165 -1.89 -17.16 -22.88
N TYR A 166 -0.90 -16.82 -22.05
CA TYR A 166 -0.33 -15.48 -21.99
C TYR A 166 0.65 -15.24 -23.14
N ALA A 167 0.35 -14.24 -23.96
CA ALA A 167 1.26 -13.70 -24.97
C ALA A 167 1.78 -12.33 -24.51
N PRO A 168 3.07 -12.19 -24.17
CA PRO A 168 3.65 -10.91 -23.77
C PRO A 168 3.46 -9.86 -24.87
N PRO A 169 2.94 -8.66 -24.57
CA PRO A 169 2.84 -7.61 -25.58
C PRO A 169 4.25 -7.12 -25.95
N ARG A 170 4.69 -7.37 -27.18
CA ARG A 170 6.05 -6.96 -27.65
C ARG A 170 6.09 -5.62 -28.39
N GLY A 171 4.94 -5.01 -28.65
CA GLY A 171 4.86 -3.72 -29.35
C GLY A 171 5.48 -2.59 -28.52
N THR A 172 6.20 -1.68 -29.17
CA THR A 172 6.91 -0.55 -28.53
C THR A 172 5.99 0.34 -27.67
N LYS A 173 4.69 0.42 -28.00
CA LYS A 173 3.67 1.18 -27.27
C LYS A 173 2.80 0.34 -26.33
N THR A 174 3.12 -0.94 -26.15
CA THR A 174 2.27 -1.90 -25.44
C THR A 174 3.02 -2.80 -24.47
N PHE A 175 4.34 -2.89 -24.54
CA PHE A 175 5.13 -3.78 -23.69
C PHE A 175 5.07 -3.38 -22.22
N VAL A 176 5.23 -4.38 -21.36
CA VAL A 176 5.48 -4.22 -19.92
C VAL A 176 6.93 -4.61 -19.70
N GLY A 177 7.70 -3.73 -19.07
CA GLY A 177 9.08 -4.03 -18.73
C GLY A 177 9.17 -4.91 -17.48
N PRO A 178 10.39 -5.22 -17.04
CA PRO A 178 10.57 -5.89 -15.77
C PRO A 178 10.02 -5.04 -14.61
N PHE A 179 9.58 -5.73 -13.56
CA PHE A 179 9.11 -5.14 -12.32
C PHE A 179 9.36 -6.08 -11.15
N SER A 180 9.19 -5.58 -9.93
CA SER A 180 9.37 -6.41 -8.73
C SER A 180 8.10 -6.49 -7.90
N ILE A 181 8.01 -7.51 -7.06
CA ILE A 181 6.87 -7.72 -6.18
C ILE A 181 7.37 -8.12 -4.80
N HIS A 182 6.69 -7.61 -3.77
CA HIS A 182 6.82 -8.08 -2.39
C HIS A 182 5.42 -8.24 -1.83
N ILE A 183 5.13 -9.39 -1.24
CA ILE A 183 3.82 -9.70 -0.67
C ILE A 183 4.06 -10.45 0.63
N SER A 184 3.45 -10.02 1.70
CA SER A 184 3.44 -10.72 2.97
C SER A 184 2.04 -10.85 3.52
N THR A 185 1.81 -11.91 4.28
CA THR A 185 0.60 -12.12 5.07
C THR A 185 0.91 -13.07 6.22
N TYR A 186 -0.04 -13.19 7.13
CA TYR A 186 0.02 -14.10 8.27
C TYR A 186 -1.31 -14.84 8.41
N GLU A 187 -1.33 -15.87 9.24
CA GLU A 187 -2.52 -16.63 9.58
C GLU A 187 -3.42 -15.82 10.53
N ARG A 188 -4.51 -15.27 9.98
CA ARG A 188 -5.43 -14.40 10.74
C ARG A 188 -6.06 -15.11 11.95
N THR A 189 -6.28 -16.42 11.87
CA THR A 189 -6.78 -17.22 13.00
C THR A 189 -5.61 -17.59 13.90
N ARG A 190 -5.68 -17.24 15.19
CA ARG A 190 -4.56 -17.44 16.12
C ARG A 190 -4.11 -18.90 16.22
N GLU A 191 -5.04 -19.84 16.23
CA GLU A 191 -4.74 -21.29 16.29
C GLU A 191 -3.87 -21.78 15.13
N ASN A 192 -3.91 -21.08 13.98
CA ASN A 192 -3.17 -21.41 12.76
C ASN A 192 -1.83 -20.69 12.68
N SER A 193 -1.59 -19.71 13.56
CA SER A 193 -0.42 -18.84 13.51
C SER A 193 0.75 -19.42 14.30
N THR A 194 1.95 -19.28 13.76
CA THR A 194 3.23 -19.57 14.42
C THR A 194 3.72 -18.42 15.30
N HIS A 195 3.12 -17.23 15.17
CA HIS A 195 3.43 -16.08 16.02
C HIS A 195 2.87 -16.22 17.44
N THR A 196 3.53 -15.58 18.40
CA THR A 196 3.04 -15.40 19.77
C THR A 196 1.77 -14.54 19.81
N ASP A 197 1.04 -14.57 20.92
CA ASP A 197 -0.22 -13.83 21.08
C ASP A 197 -0.03 -12.32 20.89
N ASP A 198 0.98 -11.73 21.52
CA ASP A 198 1.28 -10.29 21.39
C ASP A 198 1.62 -9.92 19.94
N ARG A 199 2.42 -10.76 19.27
CA ARG A 199 2.80 -10.52 17.87
C ARG A 199 1.58 -10.65 16.95
N HIS A 200 0.74 -11.67 17.16
CA HIS A 200 -0.49 -11.87 16.40
C HIS A 200 -1.46 -10.70 16.57
N ALA A 201 -1.68 -10.25 17.81
CA ALA A 201 -2.49 -9.07 18.11
C ALA A 201 -1.95 -7.80 17.42
N ARG A 202 -0.63 -7.60 17.45
CA ARG A 202 0.01 -6.48 16.73
C ARG A 202 -0.19 -6.55 15.22
N LEU A 203 -0.04 -7.72 14.61
CA LEU A 203 -0.27 -7.90 13.17
C LEU A 203 -1.74 -7.64 12.79
N ASN A 204 -2.69 -7.99 13.66
CA ASN A 204 -4.10 -7.67 13.48
C ASN A 204 -4.36 -6.16 13.46
N ALA A 205 -3.80 -5.42 14.42
CA ALA A 205 -3.90 -3.96 14.46
C ALA A 205 -3.23 -3.30 13.23
N LEU A 206 -2.10 -3.84 12.77
CA LEU A 206 -1.44 -3.38 11.55
C LEU A 206 -2.30 -3.64 10.31
N ALA A 207 -2.94 -4.80 10.21
CA ALA A 207 -3.78 -5.15 9.06
C ALA A 207 -4.98 -4.21 8.95
N GLU A 208 -5.59 -3.81 10.07
CA GLU A 208 -6.71 -2.87 10.07
C GLU A 208 -6.35 -1.50 9.47
N ARG A 209 -5.10 -1.06 9.60
CA ARG A 209 -4.64 0.26 9.13
C ARG A 209 -3.87 0.26 7.82
N TYR A 210 -3.08 -0.77 7.58
CA TYR A 210 -2.04 -0.77 6.55
C TYR A 210 -2.13 -1.95 5.57
N SER A 211 -3.12 -2.84 5.73
CA SER A 211 -3.31 -3.89 4.74
C SER A 211 -3.67 -3.31 3.37
N GLY A 212 -3.24 -4.02 2.34
CA GLY A 212 -3.45 -3.65 0.97
C GLY A 212 -2.34 -4.16 0.07
N PHE A 213 -2.66 -4.20 -1.22
CA PHE A 213 -1.70 -4.56 -2.25
C PHE A 213 -1.54 -3.41 -3.23
N LEU A 214 -0.43 -2.71 -3.07
CA LEU A 214 -0.20 -1.37 -3.59
C LEU A 214 0.61 -1.42 -4.89
N ILE A 215 0.65 -0.32 -5.63
CA ILE A 215 1.55 -0.17 -6.77
C ILE A 215 2.39 1.08 -6.57
N TYR A 216 3.70 0.96 -6.69
CA TYR A 216 4.65 2.05 -6.60
C TYR A 216 5.37 2.23 -7.92
N ARG A 217 5.67 3.49 -8.25
CA ARG A 217 6.54 3.90 -9.36
C ARG A 217 7.66 4.76 -8.82
N ASN A 218 8.89 4.29 -8.98
CA ASN A 218 10.09 4.96 -8.45
C ASN A 218 9.91 5.33 -6.95
N GLY A 219 9.36 4.40 -6.16
CA GLY A 219 9.15 4.59 -4.72
C GLY A 219 7.92 5.42 -4.31
N LEU A 220 7.18 6.00 -5.28
CA LEU A 220 5.97 6.76 -5.01
C LEU A 220 4.71 5.96 -5.35
N ARG A 221 3.72 5.99 -4.46
CA ARG A 221 2.47 5.25 -4.65
C ARG A 221 1.66 5.79 -5.82
N ILE A 222 1.13 4.88 -6.62
CA ILE A 222 0.13 5.16 -7.64
C ILE A 222 -1.24 4.86 -7.04
N LEU A 223 -2.04 5.90 -6.82
CA LEU A 223 -3.44 5.77 -6.41
C LEU A 223 -4.30 5.32 -7.60
N PRO A 224 -5.45 4.67 -7.38
CA PRO A 224 -6.02 4.26 -6.09
C PRO A 224 -5.58 2.85 -5.63
N TYR A 225 -4.56 2.26 -6.24
CA TYR A 225 -4.20 0.86 -6.00
C TYR A 225 -3.85 0.57 -4.53
N GLY A 226 -4.33 -0.58 -4.05
CA GLY A 226 -4.23 -1.00 -2.66
C GLY A 226 -5.42 -0.61 -1.80
N ARG A 227 -6.38 0.19 -2.30
CA ARG A 227 -7.67 0.39 -1.62
C ARG A 227 -8.63 -0.75 -1.94
N VAL A 228 -9.49 -1.09 -0.99
CA VAL A 228 -10.46 -2.19 -1.11
C VAL A 228 -11.52 -1.91 -2.18
N ASP A 229 -11.85 -0.64 -2.42
CA ASP A 229 -12.76 -0.20 -3.48
C ASP A 229 -12.13 -0.22 -4.89
N SER A 230 -10.80 -0.39 -4.97
CA SER A 230 -10.04 -0.47 -6.21
C SER A 230 -9.36 -1.84 -6.35
N ASP A 231 -10.14 -2.87 -6.67
CA ASP A 231 -9.68 -4.25 -6.80
C ASP A 231 -9.02 -4.54 -8.16
N PHE A 232 -7.94 -3.81 -8.50
CA PHE A 232 -7.28 -3.89 -9.81
C PHE A 232 -6.80 -5.31 -10.16
N PHE A 233 -6.31 -6.05 -9.15
CA PHE A 233 -5.85 -7.43 -9.30
C PHE A 233 -6.93 -8.46 -8.97
N GLU A 234 -8.20 -8.05 -8.79
CA GLU A 234 -9.36 -8.91 -8.57
C GLU A 234 -9.19 -9.89 -7.38
N ILE A 235 -8.54 -9.45 -6.31
CA ILE A 235 -8.31 -10.23 -5.09
C ILE A 235 -9.64 -10.45 -4.35
N GLU A 236 -10.42 -9.40 -4.16
CA GLU A 236 -11.71 -9.45 -3.45
C GLU A 236 -12.82 -10.08 -4.29
N GLN A 237 -12.84 -9.77 -5.60
CA GLN A 237 -13.77 -10.39 -6.54
C GLN A 237 -13.64 -11.91 -6.54
N ARG A 238 -12.42 -12.45 -6.67
CA ARG A 238 -12.21 -13.90 -6.67
C ARG A 238 -12.56 -14.54 -5.35
N ARG A 239 -12.27 -13.89 -4.23
CA ARG A 239 -12.66 -14.37 -2.90
C ARG A 239 -14.18 -14.52 -2.77
N SER A 240 -14.93 -13.59 -3.37
CA SER A 240 -16.40 -13.59 -3.36
C SER A 240 -16.97 -14.72 -4.23
N VAL A 241 -16.36 -15.01 -5.38
CA VAL A 241 -16.79 -16.08 -6.30
C VAL A 241 -16.32 -17.47 -5.84
N GLY A 242 -15.14 -17.55 -5.25
CA GLY A 242 -14.45 -18.80 -4.92
C GLY A 242 -14.94 -19.52 -3.66
N LEU A 243 -16.08 -19.14 -3.07
CA LEU A 243 -16.64 -19.73 -1.84
C LEU A 243 -15.61 -19.87 -0.70
N GLY A 244 -14.70 -18.91 -0.55
CA GLY A 244 -13.66 -18.94 0.49
C GLY A 244 -12.45 -19.82 0.20
N ARG A 245 -12.32 -20.38 -1.01
CA ARG A 245 -11.14 -21.18 -1.43
C ARG A 245 -9.92 -20.33 -1.81
N GLU A 246 -10.11 -19.02 -2.01
CA GLU A 246 -9.03 -18.08 -2.30
C GLU A 246 -8.27 -17.69 -1.02
N PHE A 247 -6.94 -17.82 -1.06
CA PHE A 247 -6.08 -17.55 0.10
C PHE A 247 -5.86 -16.04 0.32
N TRP A 248 -5.53 -15.31 -0.75
CA TRP A 248 -5.22 -13.88 -0.68
C TRP A 248 -6.46 -13.06 -0.35
N ASN A 249 -6.26 -12.03 0.47
CA ASN A 249 -7.31 -11.16 0.94
C ASN A 249 -6.70 -9.78 1.20
N ALA A 250 -7.25 -8.77 0.52
CA ALA A 250 -6.69 -7.42 0.54
C ALA A 250 -6.66 -6.81 1.94
N ARG A 251 -7.54 -7.27 2.84
CA ARG A 251 -7.67 -6.82 4.24
C ARG A 251 -6.69 -7.47 5.23
N ARG A 252 -5.84 -8.40 4.77
CA ARG A 252 -4.83 -9.07 5.63
C ARG A 252 -3.49 -9.30 4.96
N MET A 253 -3.33 -8.88 3.70
CA MET A 253 -2.05 -8.91 3.00
C MET A 253 -1.42 -7.52 3.04
N PHE A 254 -0.10 -7.49 2.96
CA PHE A 254 0.69 -6.28 2.85
C PHE A 254 1.64 -6.48 1.69
N GLY A 255 1.62 -5.60 0.70
CA GLY A 255 2.55 -5.78 -0.39
C GLY A 255 2.49 -4.70 -1.44
N ARG A 256 3.39 -4.85 -2.40
CA ARG A 256 3.55 -3.94 -3.52
C ARG A 256 3.86 -4.65 -4.82
N VAL A 257 3.46 -4.00 -5.91
CA VAL A 257 4.15 -4.06 -7.20
C VAL A 257 5.04 -2.83 -7.33
N ALA A 258 6.30 -3.04 -7.70
CA ALA A 258 7.31 -2.02 -7.82
C ALA A 258 7.73 -1.82 -9.27
N LEU A 259 7.45 -0.63 -9.80
CA LEU A 259 7.68 -0.27 -11.19
C LEU A 259 8.75 0.81 -11.30
N SER A 260 9.59 0.74 -12.33
CA SER A 260 10.38 1.89 -12.78
C SER A 260 9.69 2.61 -13.94
N ARG A 261 9.76 3.94 -13.98
CA ARG A 261 9.22 4.73 -15.08
C ARG A 261 9.95 4.44 -16.40
N GLU A 262 11.25 4.22 -16.31
CA GLU A 262 12.18 4.08 -17.42
C GLU A 262 11.96 2.76 -18.15
N GLN A 263 11.72 1.68 -17.40
CA GLN A 263 11.49 0.35 -17.98
C GLN A 263 10.00 0.09 -18.26
N ASN A 264 9.07 0.86 -17.69
CA ASN A 264 7.63 0.68 -17.89
C ASN A 264 6.92 1.92 -18.45
N PRO A 265 7.36 2.50 -19.59
CA PRO A 265 6.78 3.73 -20.14
C PRO A 265 5.33 3.58 -20.62
N ASN A 266 4.88 2.34 -20.90
CA ASN A 266 3.54 2.06 -21.40
C ASN A 266 2.49 1.89 -20.29
N LEU A 267 2.90 1.74 -19.03
CA LEU A 267 2.00 1.85 -17.88
C LEU A 267 1.72 3.33 -17.65
N ARG A 268 0.85 3.93 -18.44
CA ARG A 268 0.62 5.38 -18.40
C ARG A 268 -0.39 5.73 -17.31
N ASP A 269 -0.03 6.68 -16.46
CA ASP A 269 -0.94 7.22 -15.45
C ASP A 269 -2.01 8.08 -16.14
N LYS A 270 -3.23 8.06 -15.62
CA LYS A 270 -4.27 9.00 -16.05
C LYS A 270 -3.89 10.43 -15.64
N ALA A 271 -4.48 11.44 -16.30
CA ALA A 271 -4.18 12.84 -16.03
C ALA A 271 -4.39 13.23 -14.55
N GLY A 272 -5.44 12.70 -13.91
CA GLY A 272 -5.70 12.89 -12.48
C GLY A 272 -4.85 12.03 -11.53
N ARG A 273 -3.94 11.21 -12.07
CA ARG A 273 -3.15 10.20 -11.31
C ARG A 273 -4.01 9.20 -10.52
N GLU A 274 -5.24 8.99 -10.99
CA GLU A 274 -6.19 8.00 -10.46
C GLU A 274 -6.10 6.68 -11.25
N GLY A 275 -4.91 6.10 -11.22
CA GLY A 275 -4.59 4.80 -11.80
C GLY A 275 -4.09 4.86 -13.23
N PHE A 276 -3.88 3.68 -13.81
CA PHE A 276 -3.41 3.52 -15.18
C PHE A 276 -4.52 3.72 -16.21
N ILE A 277 -4.12 4.18 -17.39
CA ILE A 277 -4.93 4.06 -18.61
C ILE A 277 -5.15 2.56 -18.89
N ASP A 278 -6.40 2.15 -19.13
CA ASP A 278 -6.71 0.76 -19.48
C ASP A 278 -6.19 0.43 -20.89
N ASN A 279 -4.97 -0.09 -20.94
CA ASN A 279 -4.29 -0.47 -22.17
C ASN A 279 -3.73 -1.89 -22.06
N ARG A 280 -3.09 -2.36 -23.15
CA ARG A 280 -2.51 -3.71 -23.18
C ARG A 280 -1.45 -3.92 -22.09
N ALA A 281 -0.66 -2.90 -21.76
CA ALA A 281 0.36 -3.00 -20.71
C ALA A 281 -0.29 -3.19 -19.33
N ALA A 282 -1.32 -2.40 -18.99
CA ALA A 282 -2.05 -2.54 -17.73
C ALA A 282 -2.74 -3.91 -17.61
N LYS A 283 -3.31 -4.44 -18.70
CA LYS A 283 -3.90 -5.78 -18.75
C LYS A 283 -2.85 -6.87 -18.55
N ALA A 284 -1.71 -6.77 -19.22
CA ALA A 284 -0.60 -7.70 -19.07
C ALA A 284 -0.06 -7.73 -17.63
N LEU A 285 0.17 -6.55 -17.02
CA LEU A 285 0.58 -6.45 -15.62
C LEU A 285 -0.41 -7.17 -14.70
N ARG A 286 -1.71 -6.89 -14.86
CA ARG A 286 -2.77 -7.52 -14.09
C ARG A 286 -2.72 -9.05 -14.23
N THR A 287 -2.67 -9.57 -15.46
CA THR A 287 -2.63 -11.02 -15.73
C THR A 287 -1.44 -11.70 -15.05
N ILE A 288 -0.23 -11.12 -15.15
CA ILE A 288 0.98 -11.70 -14.54
C ILE A 288 0.84 -11.75 -13.02
N VAL A 289 0.50 -10.62 -12.41
CA VAL A 289 0.43 -10.50 -10.94
C VAL A 289 -0.66 -11.41 -10.36
N VAL A 290 -1.81 -11.49 -11.02
CA VAL A 290 -2.88 -12.44 -10.68
C VAL A 290 -2.39 -13.88 -10.72
N ASN A 291 -1.63 -14.25 -11.74
CA ASN A 291 -1.10 -15.60 -11.88
C ASN A 291 -0.11 -15.94 -10.76
N ILE A 292 0.74 -14.99 -10.36
CA ILE A 292 1.66 -15.14 -9.22
C ILE A 292 0.86 -15.41 -7.94
N LEU A 293 -0.13 -14.56 -7.62
CA LEU A 293 -0.99 -14.73 -6.45
C LEU A 293 -1.66 -16.11 -6.42
N ARG A 294 -2.25 -16.54 -7.54
CA ARG A 294 -2.94 -17.83 -7.62
C ARG A 294 -2.00 -19.02 -7.51
N THR A 295 -0.83 -18.93 -8.14
CA THR A 295 0.12 -20.05 -8.17
C THR A 295 0.76 -20.22 -6.80
N SER A 296 1.22 -19.14 -6.16
CA SER A 296 1.79 -19.22 -4.81
C SER A 296 0.79 -19.69 -3.75
N ALA A 297 -0.48 -19.28 -3.88
CA ALA A 297 -1.55 -19.78 -3.03
C ALA A 297 -1.74 -21.29 -3.21
N ARG A 298 -1.75 -21.79 -4.45
CA ARG A 298 -1.88 -23.22 -4.72
C ARG A 298 -0.69 -24.02 -4.20
N ASP A 299 0.52 -23.51 -4.41
CA ASP A 299 1.75 -24.22 -4.13
C ASP A 299 2.03 -24.32 -2.63
N TYR A 300 1.78 -23.25 -1.85
CA TYR A 300 2.21 -23.20 -0.45
C TYR A 300 1.11 -22.84 0.55
N PHE A 301 0.17 -21.94 0.24
CA PHE A 301 -0.61 -21.28 1.29
C PHE A 301 -2.07 -21.69 1.43
N GLY A 302 -2.73 -22.06 0.32
CA GLY A 302 -4.15 -22.34 0.22
C GLY A 302 -4.54 -23.68 0.82
N SER A 303 -5.85 -23.93 0.97
CA SER A 303 -6.36 -25.17 1.56
C SER A 303 -5.93 -26.45 0.84
N GLU A 304 -5.68 -26.35 -0.46
CA GLU A 304 -5.27 -27.48 -1.30
C GLU A 304 -3.74 -27.71 -1.29
N SER A 305 -2.95 -26.78 -0.74
CA SER A 305 -1.50 -26.90 -0.66
C SER A 305 -1.09 -28.07 0.25
N GLU A 306 -0.17 -28.90 -0.24
CA GLU A 306 0.43 -29.97 0.57
C GLU A 306 1.21 -29.40 1.76
N THR A 307 1.96 -28.30 1.57
CA THR A 307 2.64 -27.62 2.69
C THR A 307 1.66 -27.23 3.78
N ARG A 308 0.49 -26.66 3.44
CA ARG A 308 -0.51 -26.31 4.45
C ARG A 308 -1.07 -27.54 5.15
N LYS A 309 -1.39 -28.60 4.40
CA LYS A 309 -1.95 -29.84 4.96
C LYS A 309 -0.99 -30.49 5.95
N THR A 310 0.31 -30.41 5.71
CA THR A 310 1.35 -30.95 6.59
C THR A 310 1.62 -30.06 7.81
N GLU A 311 1.76 -28.75 7.63
CA GLU A 311 2.23 -27.84 8.70
C GLU A 311 1.11 -27.46 9.70
N LEU A 312 -0.11 -27.27 9.20
CA LEU A 312 -1.20 -26.69 10.00
C LEU A 312 -1.64 -27.55 11.20
N PRO A 313 -1.73 -28.90 11.11
CA PRO A 313 -2.04 -29.75 12.26
C PRO A 313 -1.07 -29.57 13.42
N ASP A 314 0.24 -29.57 13.15
CA ASP A 314 1.29 -29.45 14.16
C ASP A 314 1.28 -28.05 14.82
N ILE A 315 1.06 -27.00 14.03
CA ILE A 315 0.90 -25.63 14.55
C ILE A 315 -0.30 -25.55 15.50
N ARG A 316 -1.44 -26.12 15.11
CA ARG A 316 -2.66 -26.13 15.92
C ARG A 316 -2.48 -26.90 17.22
N GLU A 317 -1.87 -28.09 17.16
CA GLU A 317 -1.62 -28.90 18.36
C GLU A 317 -0.70 -28.17 19.34
N ARG A 318 0.37 -27.54 18.84
CA ARG A 318 1.27 -26.71 19.64
C ARG A 318 0.55 -25.53 20.30
N ASN A 319 -0.30 -24.83 19.56
CA ASN A 319 -1.06 -23.67 20.08
C ASN A 319 -2.15 -24.06 21.07
N GLN A 320 -2.71 -25.27 21.00
CA GLN A 320 -3.69 -25.76 21.99
C GLN A 320 -3.05 -26.14 23.33
N LYS A 321 -1.76 -26.46 23.32
CA LYS A 321 -0.99 -26.87 24.52
C LYS A 321 -0.31 -25.69 25.23
N ALA A 322 -0.21 -24.54 24.58
CA ALA A 322 0.39 -23.30 25.11
C ALA A 322 -0.66 -22.49 25.87
#